data_AF-A0A0C2Z8N1-F1
#
_entry.id   AF-A0A0C2Z8N1-F1
#
_cell.length_a   1.000
_cell.length_b   1.000
_cell.length_c   1.000
_cell.angle_alpha   90.00
_cell.angle_beta   90.00
_cell.angle_gamma   90.00
#
_symmetry.space_group_name_H-M   'P 1'
#
loop_
_entity.id
_entity.type
_entity.pdbx_description
1 polymer ?
#
loop_
_entity_poly.entity_id
_entity_poly.type
_entity_poly.pdbx_seq_one_letter_code
_entity_poly.pdbx_strand_id
1 'polypeptide(L)'
;MELKPDITIYANGSFLKDKNKVNFVVLEMSIELKRNKSYNPFSDAENTPFEKCTEDALSMRGQITAYVTAQLGKQFCHFTFSVVIIGEMVHILRWDCSGAVVSRAFNYVQNPELLVQFFQRF
;
A
#
# COMPACT_ATOMS: atom_id res chain seq x y z
N MET A 1 4.34 -12.87 12.70
CA MET A 1 4.79 -12.29 11.42
C MET A 1 5.36 -10.92 11.73
N GLU A 2 6.58 -10.62 11.31
CA GLU A 2 7.17 -9.29 11.49
C GLU A 2 6.58 -8.33 10.45
N LEU A 3 6.08 -7.17 10.90
CA LEU A 3 5.48 -6.18 10.00
C LEU A 3 6.55 -5.19 9.54
N LYS A 4 6.99 -5.33 8.29
CA LYS A 4 8.07 -4.55 7.71
C LYS A 4 7.71 -4.15 6.27
N PRO A 5 6.93 -3.07 6.08
CA PRO A 5 6.76 -2.48 4.75
C PRO A 5 8.12 -2.06 4.20
N ASP A 6 8.28 -2.13 2.88
CA ASP A 6 9.55 -1.79 2.24
C ASP A 6 9.93 -0.31 2.41
N ILE A 7 8.94 0.59 2.32
CA ILE A 7 9.11 2.02 2.53
C ILE A 7 7.98 2.53 3.42
N THR A 8 8.33 3.39 4.37
CA THR A 8 7.40 4.03 5.31
C THR A 8 7.58 5.54 5.29
N ILE A 9 6.45 6.27 5.29
CA ILE A 9 6.39 7.72 5.37
C ILE A 9 5.81 8.10 6.73
N TYR A 10 6.42 9.07 7.38
CA TYR A 10 6.05 9.54 8.72
C TYR A 10 5.75 11.03 8.68
N ALA A 11 4.82 11.46 9.54
CA ALA A 11 4.46 12.86 9.67
C ALA A 11 5.67 13.72 10.01
N ASN A 12 5.71 14.94 9.46
CA ASN A 12 6.80 15.86 9.73
C ASN A 12 6.92 16.14 11.25
N GLY A 13 8.14 16.09 11.77
CA GLY A 13 8.40 16.23 13.21
C GLY A 13 8.15 14.98 14.06
N SER A 14 7.79 13.84 13.44
CA SER A 14 7.62 12.57 14.17
C SER A 14 8.92 12.11 14.83
N PHE A 15 8.86 11.81 16.14
CA PHE A 15 9.99 11.22 16.86
C PHE A 15 9.99 9.69 16.74
N LEU A 16 11.01 9.15 16.05
CA LEU A 16 11.23 7.72 15.93
C LEU A 16 12.19 7.24 17.01
N LYS A 17 11.66 6.59 18.06
CA LYS A 17 12.46 6.00 19.16
C LYS A 17 13.49 4.98 18.65
N ASP A 18 13.10 4.17 17.68
CA ASP A 18 13.93 3.17 17.03
C ASP A 18 13.71 3.27 15.51
N LYS A 19 14.76 3.63 14.77
CA LYS A 19 14.68 3.79 13.31
C LYS A 19 14.62 2.45 12.56
N ASN A 20 14.91 1.34 13.23
CA ASN A 20 14.89 0.01 12.63
C ASN A 20 13.53 -0.68 12.78
N LYS A 21 12.58 -0.05 13.48
CA LYS A 21 11.23 -0.59 13.69
C LYS A 21 10.18 0.36 13.17
N VAL A 22 9.17 -0.21 12.52
CA VAL A 22 8.03 0.54 12.03
C VAL A 22 7.21 1.05 13.20
N ASN A 23 7.09 2.37 13.33
CA ASN A 23 6.22 2.98 14.32
C ASN A 23 4.84 3.28 13.71
N PHE A 24 3.91 2.33 13.85
CA PHE A 24 2.52 2.45 13.37
C PHE A 24 1.71 3.58 14.04
N VAL A 25 2.17 4.14 15.16
CA VAL A 25 1.48 5.26 15.83
C VAL A 25 1.63 6.56 15.03
N VAL A 26 2.76 6.75 14.34
CA VAL A 26 3.08 7.99 13.59
C VAL A 26 3.26 7.75 12.09
N LEU A 27 2.99 6.54 11.62
CA LEU A 27 3.02 6.18 10.20
C LEU A 27 1.91 6.94 9.46
N GLU A 28 2.24 7.63 8.38
CA GLU A 28 1.23 8.25 7.50
C GLU A 28 0.87 7.31 6.36
N MET A 29 1.88 6.69 5.75
CA MET A 29 1.70 5.83 4.59
C MET A 29 2.77 4.74 4.55
N SER A 30 2.37 3.57 4.04
CA SER A 30 3.28 2.51 3.63
C SER A 30 3.32 2.36 2.11
N ILE A 31 4.49 2.03 1.58
CA ILE A 31 4.70 1.66 0.19
C ILE A 31 5.34 0.28 0.15
N GLU A 32 4.73 -0.63 -0.61
CA GLU A 32 5.21 -2.00 -0.78
C GLU A 32 5.70 -2.21 -2.22
N LEU A 33 6.86 -2.86 -2.37
CA LEU A 33 7.51 -3.06 -3.66
C LEU A 33 7.69 -4.54 -3.98
N LYS A 34 7.14 -4.98 -5.10
CA LYS A 34 7.38 -6.32 -5.64
C LYS A 34 7.92 -6.23 -7.06
N ARG A 35 8.89 -7.07 -7.42
CA ARG A 35 9.38 -7.17 -8.80
C ARG A 35 8.58 -8.15 -9.64
N ASN A 36 8.16 -9.25 -9.02
CA ASN A 36 7.43 -10.31 -9.71
C ASN A 36 5.94 -9.94 -9.84
N LYS A 37 5.43 -9.99 -11.08
CA LYS A 37 4.04 -9.67 -11.42
C LYS A 37 3.02 -10.64 -10.80
N SER A 38 3.44 -11.85 -10.40
CA SER A 38 2.56 -12.81 -9.73
C SER A 38 2.01 -12.29 -8.40
N TYR A 39 2.75 -11.39 -7.73
CA TYR A 39 2.30 -10.72 -6.52
C TYR A 39 1.27 -9.63 -6.78
N ASN A 40 0.92 -9.29 -8.03
CA ASN A 40 -0.12 -8.31 -8.26
C ASN A 40 -1.48 -8.85 -7.79
N PRO A 41 -2.05 -8.31 -6.70
CA PRO A 41 -3.23 -8.88 -6.09
C PRO A 41 -4.53 -8.57 -6.84
N PHE A 42 -4.49 -7.60 -7.77
CA PHE A 42 -5.67 -7.08 -8.45
C PHE A 42 -5.60 -7.32 -9.97
N SER A 43 -6.77 -7.45 -10.58
CA SER A 43 -6.96 -7.55 -12.02
C SER A 43 -7.88 -6.43 -12.51
N ASP A 44 -7.38 -5.63 -13.46
CA ASP A 44 -8.21 -4.64 -14.17
C ASP A 44 -8.86 -5.21 -15.44
N ALA A 45 -8.64 -6.50 -15.72
CA ALA A 45 -9.14 -7.15 -16.93
C ALA A 45 -10.64 -7.47 -16.83
N GLU A 46 -11.37 -7.17 -17.91
CA GLU A 46 -12.77 -7.53 -18.03
C GLU A 46 -12.95 -9.05 -17.99
N ASN A 47 -14.07 -9.52 -17.41
CA ASN A 47 -14.41 -10.94 -17.26
C ASN A 47 -13.47 -11.76 -16.35
N THR A 48 -12.67 -11.10 -15.51
CA THR A 48 -11.91 -11.77 -14.44
C THR A 48 -12.31 -11.21 -13.08
N PRO A 49 -12.27 -12.01 -11.99
CA PRO A 49 -12.43 -11.48 -10.65
C PRO A 49 -11.40 -10.38 -10.38
N PHE A 50 -11.85 -9.28 -9.78
CA PHE A 50 -10.99 -8.16 -9.43
C PHE A 50 -9.85 -8.60 -8.49
N GLU A 51 -10.18 -9.38 -7.46
CA GLU A 51 -9.19 -9.98 -6.56
C GLU A 51 -8.66 -11.29 -7.15
N LYS A 52 -7.34 -11.40 -7.33
CA LYS A 52 -6.73 -12.65 -7.78
C LYS A 52 -6.63 -13.65 -6.63
N CYS A 53 -6.88 -14.92 -6.94
CA CYS A 53 -6.83 -16.02 -5.97
C CYS A 53 -5.59 -16.92 -6.09
N THR A 54 -4.51 -16.44 -6.71
CA THR A 54 -3.22 -17.15 -6.69
C THR A 54 -2.57 -17.03 -5.32
N GLU A 55 -1.70 -17.97 -4.97
CA GLU A 55 -1.00 -17.98 -3.66
C GLU A 55 -0.22 -16.67 -3.42
N ASP A 56 0.55 -16.21 -4.41
CA ASP A 56 1.30 -14.96 -4.35
C ASP A 56 0.40 -13.73 -4.16
N ALA A 57 -0.76 -13.69 -4.85
CA ALA A 57 -1.71 -12.59 -4.73
C ALA A 57 -2.39 -12.57 -3.36
N LEU A 58 -2.77 -13.74 -2.83
CA LEU A 58 -3.34 -13.87 -1.49
C LEU A 58 -2.32 -13.47 -0.42
N SER A 59 -1.07 -13.90 -0.58
CA SER A 59 0.03 -13.52 0.30
C SER A 59 0.26 -12.00 0.30
N MET A 60 0.29 -11.38 -0.88
CA MET A 60 0.40 -9.93 -1.03
C MET A 60 -0.76 -9.19 -0.35
N ARG A 61 -2.02 -9.62 -0.56
CA ARG A 61 -3.20 -9.02 0.08
C ARG A 61 -3.12 -9.14 1.60
N GLY A 62 -2.72 -10.29 2.11
CA GLY A 62 -2.53 -10.50 3.55
C GLY A 62 -1.48 -9.55 4.13
N GLN A 63 -0.36 -9.39 3.43
CA GLN A 63 0.74 -8.50 3.83
C GLN A 63 0.29 -7.03 3.90
N ILE A 64 -0.27 -6.49 2.82
CA ILE A 64 -0.71 -5.07 2.78
C ILE A 64 -1.86 -4.80 3.76
N THR A 65 -2.78 -5.75 3.91
CA THR A 65 -3.89 -5.63 4.88
C THR A 65 -3.35 -5.61 6.30
N ALA A 66 -2.37 -6.48 6.64
CA ALA A 66 -1.79 -6.52 7.97
C ALA A 66 -1.12 -5.19 8.37
N TYR A 67 -0.46 -4.51 7.43
CA TYR A 67 0.14 -3.19 7.69
C TYR A 67 -0.90 -2.13 8.02
N VAL A 68 -1.96 -2.08 7.23
CA VAL A 68 -3.04 -1.12 7.41
C VAL A 68 -3.83 -1.41 8.67
N THR A 69 -4.12 -2.68 8.97
CA THR A 69 -4.77 -3.09 10.22
C THR A 69 -3.93 -2.66 11.43
N ALA A 70 -2.60 -2.81 11.36
CA ALA A 70 -1.72 -2.34 12.43
C ALA A 70 -1.73 -0.81 12.56
N GLN A 71 -1.78 -0.07 11.46
CA GLN A 71 -1.88 1.40 11.47
C GLN A 71 -3.23 1.87 12.05
N LEU A 72 -4.35 1.43 11.46
CA LEU A 72 -5.70 1.80 11.90
C LEU A 72 -6.02 1.32 13.32
N GLY A 73 -5.39 0.25 13.79
CA GLY A 73 -5.52 -0.20 15.17
C GLY A 73 -4.75 0.64 16.20
N LYS A 74 -3.82 1.49 15.74
CA LYS A 74 -3.00 2.37 16.60
C LYS A 74 -3.36 3.84 16.45
N GLN A 75 -4.00 4.22 15.35
CA GLN A 75 -4.38 5.58 15.03
C GLN A 75 -5.91 5.66 14.93
N PHE A 76 -6.51 6.69 15.52
CA PHE A 76 -7.94 6.99 15.35
C PHE A 76 -8.20 7.67 13.99
N CYS A 77 -7.74 7.06 12.89
CA CYS A 77 -7.89 7.57 11.54
C CYS A 77 -9.09 6.91 10.84
N HIS A 78 -9.93 7.71 10.17
CA HIS A 78 -11.07 7.20 9.40
C HIS A 78 -10.64 6.44 8.13
N PHE A 79 -9.48 6.80 7.58
CA PHE A 79 -8.90 6.14 6.41
C PHE A 79 -7.37 6.30 6.43
N THR A 80 -6.68 5.45 5.67
CA THR A 80 -5.24 5.58 5.37
C THR A 80 -4.99 5.26 3.90
N PHE A 81 -3.87 5.74 3.36
CA PHE A 81 -3.43 5.37 2.02
C PHE A 81 -2.21 4.46 2.08
N SER A 82 -2.12 3.56 1.10
CA SER A 82 -0.89 2.80 0.82
C SER A 82 -0.65 2.75 -0.67
N VAL A 83 0.61 2.67 -1.08
CA VAL A 83 0.98 2.50 -2.50
C VAL A 83 1.59 1.11 -2.68
N VAL A 84 1.18 0.42 -3.73
CA VAL A 84 1.75 -0.87 -4.11
C VAL A 84 2.38 -0.73 -5.47
N ILE A 85 3.68 -0.99 -5.56
CA ILE A 85 4.46 -0.93 -6.80
C ILE A 85 4.85 -2.35 -7.20
N ILE A 86 4.41 -2.80 -8.37
CA ILE A 86 4.72 -4.11 -8.93
C ILE A 86 5.41 -3.93 -10.28
N GLY A 87 6.74 -4.07 -10.29
CA GLY A 87 7.57 -3.73 -11.45
C GLY A 87 7.41 -2.25 -11.82
N GLU A 88 6.74 -1.98 -12.94
CA GLU A 88 6.45 -0.63 -13.44
C GLU A 88 5.01 -0.17 -13.16
N MET A 89 4.17 -1.05 -12.60
CA MET A 89 2.76 -0.76 -12.35
C MET A 89 2.53 -0.33 -10.91
N VAL A 90 1.65 0.64 -10.71
CA VAL A 90 1.28 1.16 -9.39
C VAL A 90 -0.22 1.01 -9.16
N HIS A 91 -0.56 0.57 -7.96
CA HIS A 91 -1.89 0.74 -7.38
C HIS A 91 -1.80 1.73 -6.21
N ILE A 92 -2.70 2.69 -6.17
CA ILE A 92 -2.96 3.52 -5.00
C ILE A 92 -4.17 2.92 -4.29
N LEU A 93 -4.04 2.65 -3.00
CA LEU A 93 -5.10 2.07 -2.19
C LEU A 93 -5.52 3.05 -1.12
N ARG A 94 -6.82 3.29 -1.02
CA ARG A 94 -7.46 3.99 0.10
C ARG A 94 -8.16 2.97 0.96
N TRP A 95 -7.75 2.87 2.22
CA TRP A 95 -8.28 1.93 3.19
C TRP A 95 -9.19 2.59 4.20
N ASP A 96 -10.19 1.87 4.66
CA ASP A 96 -10.98 2.16 5.85
C ASP A 96 -11.25 0.86 6.63
N CYS A 97 -11.98 0.93 7.74
CA CYS A 97 -12.30 -0.26 8.54
C CYS A 97 -13.17 -1.29 7.80
N SER A 98 -13.81 -0.93 6.69
CA SER A 98 -14.67 -1.82 5.90
C SER A 98 -13.94 -2.49 4.74
N GLY A 99 -12.84 -1.91 4.25
CA GLY A 99 -12.05 -2.48 3.17
C GLY A 99 -11.13 -1.48 2.49
N ALA A 100 -10.93 -1.69 1.18
CA ALA A 100 -10.07 -0.86 0.35
C ALA A 100 -10.75 -0.46 -0.95
N VAL A 101 -10.59 0.80 -1.35
CA VAL A 101 -10.78 1.27 -2.71
C VAL A 101 -9.43 1.30 -3.39
N VAL A 102 -9.32 0.64 -4.53
CA VAL A 102 -8.06 0.45 -5.25
C VAL A 102 -8.14 1.16 -6.59
N SER A 103 -7.13 1.96 -6.93
CA SER A 103 -7.02 2.55 -8.25
C SER A 103 -6.79 1.47 -9.31
N ARG A 104 -7.21 1.74 -10.55
CA ARG A 104 -6.66 1.00 -11.70
C ARG A 104 -5.15 1.05 -11.68
N ALA A 105 -4.50 -0.03 -12.12
CA ALA A 105 -3.06 -0.06 -12.28
C ALA A 105 -2.67 0.96 -13.35
N PHE A 106 -1.62 1.76 -13.08
CA PHE A 106 -1.02 2.63 -14.09
C PHE A 106 0.50 2.45 -14.10
N ASN A 107 1.11 2.66 -15.26
CA ASN A 107 2.55 2.59 -15.41
C ASN A 107 3.18 3.93 -14.97
N TYR A 108 3.96 3.94 -13.87
CA TYR A 108 4.56 5.16 -13.33
C TYR A 108 5.79 5.64 -14.10
N VAL A 109 6.38 4.79 -14.95
CA VAL A 109 7.48 5.18 -15.83
C VAL A 109 6.94 5.97 -17.02
N GLN A 110 5.75 5.58 -17.52
CA GLN A 110 5.09 6.26 -18.63
C GLN A 110 4.28 7.48 -18.19
N ASN A 111 3.64 7.42 -17.03
CA ASN A 111 2.77 8.47 -16.48
C ASN A 111 3.19 8.85 -15.05
N PRO A 112 4.44 9.34 -14.85
CA PRO A 112 4.96 9.66 -13.51
C PRO A 112 4.17 10.75 -12.82
N GLU A 113 3.54 11.65 -13.58
CA GLU A 113 2.75 12.77 -13.07
C GLU A 113 1.58 12.32 -12.19
N LEU A 114 0.99 11.14 -12.44
CA LEU A 114 -0.09 10.62 -11.62
C LEU A 114 0.39 10.30 -10.19
N LEU A 115 1.55 9.65 -10.09
CA LEU A 115 2.13 9.28 -8.79
C LEU A 115 2.68 10.52 -8.07
N VAL A 116 3.32 11.42 -8.81
CA VAL A 116 3.84 12.68 -8.25
C VAL A 116 2.71 13.56 -7.73
N GLN A 117 1.63 13.73 -8.50
CA GLN A 117 0.47 14.52 -8.05
C GLN A 117 -0.20 13.92 -6.81
N PHE A 118 -0.21 12.59 -6.70
CA PHE A 118 -0.70 11.93 -5.49
C PHE A 118 0.14 12.30 -4.28
N PHE A 119 1.47 12.11 -4.33
CA PHE A 119 2.39 12.46 -3.23
C PHE A 119 2.52 13.96 -2.95
N GLN A 120 2.12 14.82 -3.87
CA GLN A 120 2.11 16.28 -3.62
C GLN A 120 0.86 16.73 -2.85
N ARG A 121 -0.25 16.02 -3.01
CA ARG A 121 -1.53 16.36 -2.39
C ARG A 121 -1.77 15.65 -1.07
N PHE A 122 -1.13 14.50 -0.89
CA PHE A 122 -1.13 13.69 0.32
C PHE A 122 0.19 13.86 1.05
#